data_AF-A0A1H3Z9X7-F1
#
_entry.id   AF-A0A1H3Z9X7-F1
#
_cell.length_a   1.000
_cell.length_b   1.000
_cell.length_c   1.000
_cell.angle_alpha   90.00
_cell.angle_beta   90.00
_cell.angle_gamma   90.00
#
_symmetry.space_group_name_H-M   'P 1'
#
loop_
_entity.id
_entity.type
_entity.pdbx_description
1 polymer ?
#
loop_
_entity_poly.entity_id
_entity_poly.type
_entity_poly.pdbx_seq_one_letter_code
_entity_poly.pdbx_strand_id
1 'polypeptide(L)'
;MKSKPITVKKDTGWLKCFYFPSGLSKGEGKVLSYILQHKRLRGYDNAVINKDGGTATTETILKNMGLSYTATNRRLIQGLKDRGIIAKNKGIIYLNPYIAYKGATVLNTTLELFESYRYGEEEIAGILD
;
A
#
# COMPACT_ATOMS: atom_id res chain seq x y z
N MET A 1 -10.79 35.64 7.46
CA MET A 1 -11.93 34.69 7.43
C MET A 1 -11.75 33.68 8.56
N LYS A 2 -12.75 33.47 9.42
CA LYS A 2 -12.69 32.45 10.47
C LYS A 2 -13.04 31.08 9.84
N SER A 3 -12.12 30.13 9.91
CA SER A 3 -12.36 28.75 9.49
C SER A 3 -13.44 28.12 10.37
N LYS A 4 -14.40 27.43 9.75
CA LYS A 4 -15.41 26.66 10.50
C LYS A 4 -14.75 25.39 11.03
N PRO A 5 -15.05 24.96 12.27
CA PRO A 5 -14.55 23.69 12.79
C PRO A 5 -15.10 22.54 11.94
N ILE A 6 -14.19 21.67 11.47
CA ILE A 6 -14.54 20.47 10.73
C ILE A 6 -15.06 19.45 11.75
N THR A 7 -16.33 19.07 11.63
CA THR A 7 -16.89 17.96 12.44
C THR A 7 -16.36 16.64 11.89
N VAL A 8 -15.32 16.09 12.53
CA VAL A 8 -14.80 14.77 12.21
C VAL A 8 -15.81 13.71 12.67
N LYS A 9 -16.38 12.95 11.71
CA LYS A 9 -17.24 11.81 12.02
C LYS A 9 -16.46 10.78 12.85
N LYS A 10 -17.09 10.27 13.91
CA LYS A 10 -16.58 9.26 14.85
C LYS A 10 -16.38 7.86 14.26
N ASP A 11 -16.12 7.74 12.96
CA ASP A 11 -15.51 6.51 12.46
C ASP A 11 -14.03 6.63 12.78
N THR A 12 -13.59 5.94 13.83
CA THR A 12 -12.17 5.81 14.16
C THR A 12 -11.47 5.15 12.98
N GLY A 13 -11.00 5.97 12.03
CA GLY A 13 -10.33 5.50 10.83
C GLY A 13 -9.03 4.81 11.24
N TRP A 14 -8.85 3.59 10.78
CA TRP A 14 -7.58 2.87 10.95
C TRP A 14 -6.63 3.30 9.83
N LEU A 15 -5.37 3.55 10.17
CA LEU A 15 -4.31 3.74 9.20
C LEU A 15 -3.58 2.41 9.00
N LYS A 16 -3.44 1.95 7.75
CA LYS A 16 -2.52 0.85 7.43
C LYS A 16 -1.12 1.42 7.31
N CYS A 17 -0.26 1.05 8.25
CA CYS A 17 1.16 1.37 8.21
C CYS A 17 1.89 0.26 7.46
N PHE A 18 2.84 0.64 6.62
CA PHE A 18 3.61 -0.30 5.80
C PHE A 18 5.09 -0.28 6.16
N TYR A 19 5.66 -1.44 6.41
CA TYR A 19 7.11 -1.62 6.43
C TYR A 19 7.60 -1.94 5.01
N PHE A 20 8.62 -1.23 4.52
CA PHE A 20 9.27 -1.56 3.24
C PHE A 20 10.55 -2.35 3.50
N PRO A 21 10.60 -3.66 3.17
CA PRO A 21 11.79 -4.47 3.39
C PRO A 21 12.95 -4.03 2.49
N SER A 22 14.17 -4.06 3.04
CA SER A 22 15.41 -3.86 2.27
C SER A 22 15.72 -5.07 1.37
N GLY A 23 16.62 -4.87 0.40
CA GLY A 23 17.16 -5.97 -0.42
C GLY A 23 16.23 -6.50 -1.51
N LEU A 24 15.15 -5.77 -1.84
CA LEU A 24 14.30 -6.06 -2.99
C LEU A 24 14.97 -5.59 -4.28
N SER A 25 14.86 -6.40 -5.34
CA SER A 25 15.15 -5.95 -6.69
C SER A 25 14.19 -4.83 -7.09
N LYS A 26 14.58 -4.02 -8.08
CA LYS A 26 13.73 -2.94 -8.63
C LYS A 26 12.36 -3.46 -9.09
N GLY A 27 12.29 -4.69 -9.60
CA GLY A 27 11.04 -5.34 -10.01
C GLY A 27 10.17 -5.77 -8.82
N GLU A 28 10.75 -6.43 -7.83
CA GLU A 28 10.05 -6.82 -6.59
C GLU A 28 9.52 -5.58 -5.85
N GLY A 29 10.32 -4.51 -5.76
CA GLY A 29 9.93 -3.25 -5.16
C GLY A 29 8.71 -2.64 -5.85
N LYS A 30 8.66 -2.64 -7.20
CA LYS A 30 7.48 -2.17 -7.95
C LYS A 30 6.23 -3.00 -7.66
N VAL A 31 6.35 -4.33 -7.58
CA VAL A 31 5.22 -5.22 -7.24
C VAL A 31 4.75 -4.94 -5.82
N LEU A 32 5.68 -4.76 -4.87
CA LEU A 32 5.34 -4.43 -3.49
C LEU A 32 4.63 -3.07 -3.40
N SER A 33 5.15 -2.01 -4.02
CA SER A 33 4.49 -0.69 -4.06
C SER A 33 3.08 -0.75 -4.63
N TYR A 34 2.84 -1.61 -5.62
CA TYR A 34 1.50 -1.84 -6.15
C TYR A 34 0.58 -2.50 -5.10
N ILE A 35 1.06 -3.52 -4.38
CA ILE A 35 0.28 -4.25 -3.36
C ILE A 35 -0.07 -3.35 -2.16
N LEU A 36 0.86 -2.49 -1.74
CA LEU A 36 0.70 -1.63 -0.55
C LEU A 36 -0.27 -0.44 -0.75
N GLN A 37 -0.96 -0.35 -1.89
CA GLN A 37 -1.97 0.68 -2.09
C GLN A 37 -3.15 0.44 -1.14
N HIS A 38 -3.55 1.46 -0.37
CA HIS A 38 -4.60 1.37 0.65
C HIS A 38 -5.90 0.70 0.16
N LYS A 39 -6.32 0.97 -1.08
CA LYS A 39 -7.54 0.41 -1.70
C LYS A 39 -7.40 -1.05 -2.15
N ARG A 40 -6.21 -1.65 -2.04
CA ARG A 40 -5.89 -2.99 -2.54
C ARG A 40 -5.66 -4.02 -1.44
N LEU A 41 -5.88 -3.68 -0.17
CA LEU A 41 -5.74 -4.62 0.93
C LEU A 41 -7.03 -4.69 1.73
N ARG A 42 -7.64 -5.87 1.77
CA ARG A 42 -8.81 -6.13 2.61
C ARG A 42 -8.48 -5.86 4.08
N GLY A 43 -9.42 -5.23 4.77
CA GLY A 43 -9.21 -4.75 6.14
C GLY A 43 -8.91 -5.86 7.14
N TYR A 44 -9.60 -7.00 7.09
CA TYR A 44 -9.54 -8.01 8.16
C TYR A 44 -8.30 -8.92 8.10
N ASP A 45 -7.87 -9.33 6.92
CA ASP A 45 -6.87 -10.41 6.73
C ASP A 45 -5.72 -10.04 5.77
N ASN A 46 -5.65 -8.79 5.34
CA ASN A 46 -4.64 -8.31 4.39
C ASN A 46 -4.61 -9.08 3.06
N ALA A 47 -5.73 -9.71 2.67
CA ALA A 47 -5.87 -10.23 1.31
C ALA A 47 -5.73 -9.10 0.30
N VAL A 48 -4.93 -9.31 -0.75
CA VAL A 48 -4.80 -8.35 -1.85
C VAL A 48 -6.08 -8.41 -2.67
N ILE A 49 -6.69 -7.25 -2.90
CA ILE A 49 -7.95 -7.09 -3.63
C ILE A 49 -7.78 -6.19 -4.86
N ASN A 50 -8.62 -6.45 -5.84
CA ASN A 50 -8.81 -5.64 -7.02
C ASN A 50 -9.69 -4.42 -6.71
N LYS A 51 -9.85 -3.51 -7.68
CA LYS A 51 -10.68 -2.30 -7.53
C LYS A 51 -12.16 -2.63 -7.29
N ASP A 52 -12.62 -3.78 -7.76
CA ASP A 52 -13.98 -4.30 -7.59
C ASP A 52 -14.19 -5.03 -6.24
N GLY A 53 -13.15 -5.17 -5.42
CA GLY A 53 -13.19 -5.88 -4.14
C GLY A 53 -12.93 -7.38 -4.24
N GLY A 54 -12.78 -7.95 -5.44
CA GLY A 54 -12.41 -9.35 -5.64
C GLY A 54 -10.96 -9.63 -5.26
N THR A 55 -10.65 -10.85 -4.82
CA THR A 55 -9.27 -11.21 -4.45
C THR A 55 -8.34 -11.24 -5.66
N ALA A 56 -7.15 -10.67 -5.52
CA ALA A 56 -6.16 -10.60 -6.59
C ALA A 56 -5.31 -11.89 -6.65
N THR A 57 -5.20 -12.44 -7.85
CA THR A 57 -4.25 -13.51 -8.20
C THR A 57 -2.95 -12.93 -8.76
N THR A 58 -1.92 -13.76 -8.88
CA THR A 58 -0.64 -13.38 -9.53
C THR A 58 -0.86 -12.80 -10.92
N GLU A 59 -1.75 -13.43 -11.71
CA GLU A 59 -2.05 -12.97 -13.07
C GLU A 59 -2.72 -11.60 -13.08
N THR A 60 -3.73 -11.39 -12.23
CA THR A 60 -4.43 -10.10 -12.17
C THR A 60 -3.52 -8.96 -11.71
N ILE A 61 -2.60 -9.22 -10.76
CA ILE A 61 -1.62 -8.21 -10.32
C ILE A 61 -0.72 -7.83 -11.49
N LEU A 62 -0.12 -8.79 -12.17
CA LEU A 62 0.77 -8.52 -13.30
C LEU A 62 0.04 -7.78 -14.42
N LYS A 63 -1.16 -8.24 -14.80
CA LYS A 63 -2.00 -7.58 -15.80
C LYS A 63 -2.28 -6.12 -15.43
N ASN A 64 -2.66 -5.85 -14.19
CA ASN A 64 -2.96 -4.50 -13.72
C ASN A 64 -1.72 -3.60 -13.60
N MET A 65 -0.52 -4.18 -13.57
CA MET A 65 0.75 -3.46 -13.66
C MET A 65 1.22 -3.26 -15.12
N GLY A 66 0.44 -3.71 -16.11
CA GLY A 66 0.83 -3.68 -17.52
C GLY A 66 1.89 -4.73 -17.89
N LEU A 67 2.03 -5.79 -17.10
CA LEU A 67 3.02 -6.85 -17.29
C LEU A 67 2.38 -8.12 -17.84
N SER A 68 3.00 -8.72 -18.85
CA SER A 68 2.59 -10.02 -19.39
C SER A 68 2.84 -11.16 -18.40
N TYR A 69 2.03 -12.23 -18.49
CA TYR A 69 2.11 -13.39 -17.59
C TYR A 69 3.26 -14.37 -17.94
N THR A 70 4.49 -13.87 -17.94
CA THR A 70 5.71 -14.63 -18.26
C THR A 70 6.37 -15.24 -17.03
N ALA A 71 7.25 -16.23 -17.21
CA ALA A 71 7.99 -16.85 -16.12
C ALA A 71 8.82 -15.83 -15.31
N THR A 72 9.47 -14.88 -15.99
CA THR A 72 10.26 -13.80 -15.37
C THR A 72 9.41 -12.90 -14.48
N ASN A 73 8.24 -12.47 -14.95
CA ASN A 73 7.36 -11.58 -14.19
C ASN A 73 6.72 -12.30 -13.00
N ARG A 74 6.34 -13.58 -13.17
CA ARG A 74 5.86 -14.42 -12.06
C ARG A 74 6.91 -14.59 -10.97
N ARG A 75 8.20 -14.63 -11.35
CA ARG A 75 9.34 -14.72 -10.42
C ARG A 75 9.43 -13.51 -9.48
N LEU A 76 8.97 -12.33 -9.87
CA LEU A 76 8.92 -11.16 -8.99
C LEU A 76 7.99 -11.38 -7.80
N ILE A 77 6.78 -11.89 -8.05
CA ILE A 77 5.82 -12.22 -7.00
C ILE A 77 6.31 -13.44 -6.20
N GLN A 78 6.97 -14.39 -6.84
CA GLN A 78 7.59 -15.52 -6.14
C GLN A 78 8.70 -15.06 -5.19
N GLY A 79 9.55 -14.11 -5.59
CA GLY A 79 10.60 -13.55 -4.74
C GLY A 79 10.04 -12.87 -3.48
N LEU A 80 8.91 -12.15 -3.60
CA LEU A 80 8.21 -11.62 -2.42
C LEU A 80 7.68 -12.73 -1.49
N LYS A 81 7.25 -13.87 -2.05
CA LYS A 81 6.81 -15.03 -1.26
C LYS A 81 7.98 -15.70 -0.55
N ASP A 82 9.10 -15.91 -1.26
CA ASP A 82 10.29 -16.58 -0.72
C ASP A 82 10.92 -15.76 0.42
N ARG A 83 10.74 -14.44 0.41
CA ARG A 83 11.14 -13.51 1.48
C ARG A 83 10.13 -13.38 2.62
N GLY A 84 9.01 -14.10 2.57
CA GLY A 84 7.97 -14.04 3.60
C GLY A 84 7.16 -12.73 3.63
N ILE A 85 7.26 -11.90 2.58
CA ILE A 85 6.53 -10.61 2.49
C ILE A 85 5.06 -10.88 2.16
N ILE A 86 4.81 -11.88 1.31
CA ILE A 86 3.47 -12.33 0.96
C ILE A 86 3.31 -13.83 1.20
N ALA A 87 2.07 -14.26 1.40
CA ALA A 87 1.67 -15.66 1.35
C ALA A 87 0.72 -15.89 0.18
N LYS A 88 0.65 -17.13 -0.33
CA LYS A 88 -0.31 -17.55 -1.34
C LYS A 88 -1.13 -18.71 -0.79
N ASN A 89 -2.46 -18.59 -0.83
CA ASN A 89 -3.38 -19.68 -0.48
C ASN A 89 -4.51 -19.74 -1.51
N LYS A 90 -4.71 -20.90 -2.15
CA LYS A 90 -5.71 -21.11 -3.22
C LYS A 90 -5.67 -20.03 -4.32
N GLY A 91 -4.47 -19.55 -4.68
CA GLY A 91 -4.27 -18.51 -5.70
C GLY A 91 -4.46 -17.06 -5.22
N ILE A 92 -5.01 -16.86 -4.01
CA ILE A 92 -5.15 -15.55 -3.37
C ILE A 92 -3.83 -15.15 -2.73
N ILE A 93 -3.47 -13.87 -2.90
CA ILE A 93 -2.27 -13.29 -2.28
C ILE A 93 -2.66 -12.58 -1.00
N TYR A 94 -1.91 -12.85 0.06
CA TYR A 94 -2.04 -12.21 1.37
C TYR A 94 -0.75 -11.48 1.69
N LEU A 95 -0.86 -10.24 2.14
CA LEU A 95 0.30 -9.50 2.64
C LEU A 95 0.55 -9.90 4.09
N ASN A 96 1.81 -10.18 4.42
CA ASN A 96 2.19 -10.54 5.79
C ASN A 96 1.80 -9.39 6.76
N PRO A 97 1.09 -9.67 7.87
CA PRO A 97 0.73 -8.66 8.86
C PRO A 97 1.91 -7.87 9.46
N TYR A 98 3.12 -8.45 9.47
CA TYR A 98 4.34 -7.73 9.84
C TYR A 98 4.67 -6.58 8.87
N ILE A 99 4.27 -6.72 7.60
CA ILE A 99 4.46 -5.71 6.55
C ILE A 99 3.35 -4.66 6.59
N ALA A 100 2.11 -5.08 6.86
CA ALA A 100 0.96 -4.18 6.98
C ALA A 100 0.21 -4.41 8.29
N TYR A 101 0.41 -3.51 9.25
CA TYR A 101 -0.30 -3.54 10.52
C TYR A 101 -1.34 -2.41 10.59
N LYS A 102 -2.43 -2.65 11.33
CA LYS A 102 -3.43 -1.62 11.63
C LYS A 102 -2.93 -0.75 12.77
N GLY A 103 -2.63 0.51 12.50
CA GLY A 103 -2.49 1.54 13.53
C GLY A 103 -3.86 2.15 13.83
N ALA A 104 -4.37 1.95 15.04
CA ALA A 104 -5.72 2.37 15.43
C ALA A 104 -5.83 3.84 15.87
N THR A 105 -4.72 4.58 16.00
CA THR A 105 -4.74 5.85 16.77
C THR A 105 -4.07 7.03 16.08
N VAL A 106 -3.29 6.81 15.03
CA VAL A 106 -2.44 7.87 14.44
C VAL A 106 -3.13 8.60 13.27
N LEU A 107 -4.37 8.27 12.89
CA LEU A 107 -4.97 8.90 11.70
C LEU A 107 -5.26 10.39 11.91
N ASN A 108 -5.86 10.78 13.04
CA ASN A 108 -6.18 12.18 13.31
C ASN A 108 -4.91 13.02 13.49
N THR A 109 -3.93 12.55 14.28
CA THR A 109 -2.66 13.26 14.47
C THR A 109 -1.81 13.31 13.20
N THR A 110 -1.83 12.25 12.37
CA THR A 110 -1.11 12.25 11.08
C THR A 110 -1.77 13.20 10.09
N LEU A 111 -3.11 13.23 10.00
CA LEU A 111 -3.82 14.19 9.15
C LEU A 111 -3.57 15.63 9.60
N GLU A 112 -3.59 15.91 10.91
CA GLU A 112 -3.21 17.22 11.47
C GLU A 112 -1.75 17.57 11.14
N LEU A 113 -0.83 16.60 11.21
CA LEU A 113 0.57 16.78 10.82
C LEU A 113 0.67 17.12 9.33
N PHE A 114 0.03 16.36 8.44
CA PHE A 114 0.05 16.61 7.00
C PHE A 114 -0.65 17.92 6.63
N GLU A 115 -1.72 18.32 7.32
CA GLU A 115 -2.32 19.64 7.17
C GLU A 115 -1.37 20.75 7.63
N SER A 116 -0.59 20.55 8.70
CA SER A 116 0.45 21.50 9.12
C SER A 116 1.59 21.62 8.10
N TYR A 117 1.97 20.52 7.42
CA TYR A 117 2.95 20.53 6.34
C TYR A 117 2.38 21.02 4.99
N ARG A 118 1.06 20.97 4.79
CA ARG A 118 0.39 21.57 3.62
C ARG A 118 0.50 23.10 3.62
N TYR A 119 0.78 23.71 4.77
CA TYR A 119 1.19 25.12 4.88
C TYR A 119 2.69 25.35 4.66
N GLY A 120 3.46 24.32 4.28
CA GLY A 120 4.89 24.37 3.97
C GLY A 120 5.24 23.98 2.52
N GLU A 121 4.28 23.99 1.59
CA GLU A 121 4.54 23.82 0.13
C GLU A 121 5.23 25.05 -0.49
N GLU A 122 6.34 25.52 0.09
CA GLU A 122 7.27 26.46 -0.56
C GLU A 122 8.67 25.84 -0.79
N GLU A 123 8.79 24.51 -0.82
CA GLU A 123 10.03 23.86 -1.25
C GLU A 123 9.71 22.68 -2.16
N ILE A 124 9.71 22.92 -3.48
CA ILE A 124 10.35 22.14 -4.55
C ILE A 124 10.12 22.95 -5.84
N ALA A 125 10.89 24.02 -6.00
CA ALA A 125 11.06 24.70 -7.28
C ALA A 125 12.55 24.86 -7.66
N GLY A 126 13.46 24.18 -6.96
CA GLY A 126 14.92 24.35 -7.13
C GLY A 126 15.76 23.07 -7.19
N ILE A 127 15.19 21.92 -7.55
CA ILE A 127 15.97 20.67 -7.79
C ILE A 127 16.00 20.31 -9.30
N LEU A 128 15.51 21.21 -10.16
CA LEU A 128 15.62 21.08 -11.62
C LEU A 128 16.10 22.41 -12.21
N ASP A 129 17.33 22.77 -11.89
CA ASP A 129 18.26 23.49 -12.77
C ASP A 129 19.69 22.96 -12.51
#